data_AF-A0A433BSE6-F1
#
_entry.id   AF-A0A433BSE6-F1
#
_cell.length_a   1.000
_cell.length_b   1.000
_cell.length_c   1.000
_cell.angle_alpha   90.00
_cell.angle_beta   90.00
_cell.angle_gamma   90.00
#
_symmetry.space_group_name_H-M   'P 1'
#
loop_
_entity.id
_entity.type
_entity.pdbx_description
1 polymer ?
#
loop_
_entity_poly.entity_id
_entity_poly.type
_entity_poly.pdbx_seq_one_letter_code
_entity_poly.pdbx_strand_id
1 'polypeptide(L)'
;MIHTTVCFEARCDECDAGFGGCEDDSVIVHYPDAKRLEDDLTANDWTVTGTRVLCPECQSHIGCILVGHDWTPWQSLQHLSLPGQMRSCKHCSTTEFDPPVQPTTDEPHDRFTHVP
;
A
#
# COMPACT_ATOMS: atom_id res chain seq x y z
N MET A 1 -22.61 29.77 14.25
CA MET A 1 -23.41 28.79 13.49
C MET A 1 -22.46 27.68 13.09
N ILE A 2 -22.73 26.45 13.49
CA ILE A 2 -21.90 25.28 13.16
C ILE A 2 -22.59 24.56 12.00
N HIS A 3 -21.84 24.23 10.96
CA HIS A 3 -22.33 23.50 9.80
C HIS A 3 -21.70 22.10 9.78
N THR A 4 -22.48 21.09 9.38
CA THR A 4 -22.02 19.72 9.14
C THR A 4 -22.05 19.47 7.64
N THR A 5 -20.99 18.91 7.09
CA THR A 5 -20.87 18.53 5.67
C THR A 5 -20.67 17.02 5.57
N VAL A 6 -21.22 16.42 4.51
CA VAL A 6 -20.92 15.04 4.12
C VAL A 6 -19.67 15.08 3.23
N CYS A 7 -18.73 14.17 3.46
CA CYS A 7 -17.51 14.03 2.69
C CYS A 7 -17.43 12.62 2.13
N PHE A 8 -17.06 12.51 0.86
CA PHE A 8 -16.71 11.22 0.25
C PHE A 8 -15.22 10.97 0.42
N GLU A 9 -14.87 9.73 0.73
CA GLU A 9 -13.49 9.21 0.74
C GLU A 9 -13.47 7.89 -0.01
N ALA A 10 -12.30 7.53 -0.54
CA ALA A 10 -12.06 6.21 -1.12
C ALA A 10 -11.04 5.46 -0.28
N ARG A 11 -11.19 4.14 -0.24
CA ARG A 11 -10.28 3.23 0.43
C ARG A 11 -9.92 2.11 -0.54
N CYS A 12 -8.65 1.73 -0.55
CA CYS A 12 -8.19 0.59 -1.34
C CYS A 12 -8.76 -0.70 -0.75
N ASP A 13 -9.42 -1.51 -1.56
CA ASP A 13 -10.03 -2.78 -1.10
C ASP A 13 -9.02 -3.82 -0.61
N GLU A 14 -7.73 -3.65 -0.95
CA GLU A 14 -6.67 -4.62 -0.62
C GLU A 14 -5.80 -4.17 0.56
N CYS A 15 -5.48 -2.88 0.67
CA CYS A 15 -4.59 -2.37 1.72
C CYS A 15 -5.20 -1.30 2.63
N ASP A 16 -6.47 -0.93 2.42
CA ASP A 16 -7.20 0.10 3.17
C ASP A 16 -6.58 1.52 3.11
N ALA A 17 -5.55 1.73 2.28
CA ALA A 17 -4.99 3.07 2.05
C ALA A 17 -6.10 4.03 1.61
N GLY A 18 -6.13 5.23 2.19
CA GLY A 18 -7.12 6.25 1.88
C GLY A 18 -6.75 7.08 0.66
N PHE A 19 -7.79 7.66 0.05
CA PHE A 19 -7.65 8.76 -0.89
C PHE A 19 -8.76 9.78 -0.63
N GLY A 20 -8.34 11.00 -0.31
CA GLY A 20 -9.22 12.02 0.25
C GLY A 20 -9.60 11.70 1.70
N GLY A 21 -10.40 12.57 2.31
CA GLY A 21 -10.73 12.45 3.73
C GLY A 21 -9.58 12.87 4.65
N CYS A 22 -9.77 12.69 5.94
CA CYS A 22 -8.83 13.11 6.98
C CYS A 22 -7.76 12.04 7.19
N GLU A 23 -6.70 12.02 6.38
CA GLU A 23 -5.56 11.10 6.66
C GLU A 23 -4.40 11.74 7.42
N ASP A 24 -4.38 13.07 7.61
CA ASP A 24 -3.54 13.71 8.62
C ASP A 24 -3.97 15.18 8.79
N ASP A 25 -3.78 15.76 9.98
CA ASP A 25 -4.19 17.11 10.39
C ASP A 25 -3.67 18.28 9.51
N SER A 26 -2.96 17.99 8.40
CA SER A 26 -2.31 18.98 7.55
C SER A 26 -3.06 19.27 6.24
N VAL A 27 -3.79 18.33 5.64
CA VAL A 27 -4.58 18.57 4.41
C VAL A 27 -5.80 17.64 4.35
N ILE A 28 -6.97 18.15 4.72
CA ILE A 28 -8.23 17.43 4.49
C ILE A 28 -8.72 17.75 3.07
N VAL A 29 -8.67 16.78 2.17
CA VAL A 29 -9.29 16.91 0.85
C VAL A 29 -10.74 16.47 0.96
N HIS A 30 -11.64 17.46 0.97
CA HIS A 30 -13.08 17.21 1.02
C HIS A 30 -13.67 17.02 -0.37
N TYR A 31 -14.29 15.86 -0.61
CA TYR A 31 -15.07 15.61 -1.82
C TYR A 31 -16.56 15.79 -1.53
N PRO A 32 -17.23 16.77 -2.17
CA PRO A 32 -18.64 17.05 -1.95
C PRO A 32 -19.57 16.06 -2.68
N ASP A 33 -19.06 15.34 -3.68
CA ASP A 33 -19.79 14.32 -4.43
C ASP A 33 -18.85 13.20 -4.89
N ALA A 34 -19.44 12.00 -5.10
CA ALA A 34 -18.71 10.80 -5.49
C ALA A 34 -18.07 10.93 -6.89
N LYS A 35 -18.68 11.67 -7.81
CA LYS A 35 -18.16 11.82 -9.16
C LYS A 35 -16.82 12.55 -9.16
N ARG A 36 -16.70 13.63 -8.38
CA ARG A 36 -15.45 14.38 -8.26
C ARG A 36 -14.34 13.52 -7.65
N LEU A 37 -14.68 12.67 -6.68
CA LEU A 37 -13.75 11.70 -6.11
C LEU A 37 -13.31 10.68 -7.17
N GLU A 38 -14.22 10.11 -7.96
CA GLU A 38 -13.89 9.18 -9.04
C GLU A 38 -12.99 9.80 -10.13
N ASP A 39 -13.28 11.05 -10.52
CA ASP A 39 -12.48 11.79 -11.50
C ASP A 39 -11.04 12.02 -10.96
N ASP A 40 -10.89 12.39 -9.68
CA ASP A 40 -9.59 12.60 -9.04
C ASP A 40 -8.84 11.28 -8.77
N LEU A 41 -9.54 10.20 -8.40
CA LEU A 41 -8.96 8.86 -8.29
C LEU A 41 -8.32 8.44 -9.61
N THR A 42 -9.08 8.56 -10.71
CA THR A 42 -8.59 8.23 -12.05
C THR A 42 -7.38 9.07 -12.42
N ALA A 43 -7.36 10.36 -12.06
CA ALA A 43 -6.23 11.26 -12.32
C ALA A 43 -4.97 10.94 -11.50
N ASN A 44 -5.10 10.17 -10.41
CA ASN A 44 -4.01 9.73 -9.54
C ASN A 44 -3.71 8.23 -9.70
N ASP A 45 -4.06 7.67 -10.87
CA ASP A 45 -3.81 6.27 -11.24
C ASP A 45 -4.49 5.23 -10.34
N TRP A 46 -5.52 5.63 -9.58
CA TRP A 46 -6.38 4.67 -8.92
C TRP A 46 -7.30 4.01 -9.92
N THR A 47 -7.52 2.71 -9.74
CA THR A 47 -8.45 1.95 -10.58
C THR A 47 -9.77 1.78 -9.85
N VAL A 48 -10.84 2.31 -10.46
CA VAL A 48 -12.22 2.08 -10.05
C VAL A 48 -12.90 1.17 -11.08
N THR A 49 -13.27 -0.05 -10.68
CA THR A 49 -13.90 -1.03 -11.58
C THR A 49 -15.16 -1.62 -10.95
N GLY A 50 -16.32 -1.11 -11.37
CA GLY A 50 -17.60 -1.54 -10.81
C GLY A 50 -17.69 -1.22 -9.33
N THR A 51 -17.56 -2.23 -8.47
CA THR A 51 -17.59 -2.09 -7.01
C THR A 51 -16.21 -2.13 -6.36
N ARG A 52 -15.13 -2.18 -7.14
CA ARG A 52 -13.77 -2.26 -6.62
C ARG A 52 -12.99 -0.97 -6.79
N VAL A 53 -12.22 -0.62 -5.76
CA VAL A 53 -11.29 0.51 -5.74
C VAL A 53 -9.91 0.01 -5.34
N LEU A 54 -8.93 0.19 -6.24
CA LEU A 54 -7.56 -0.24 -6.01
C LEU A 54 -6.60 0.96 -6.14
N CYS A 55 -5.71 1.09 -5.16
CA CYS A 55 -4.61 2.03 -5.25
C CYS A 55 -3.55 1.57 -6.28
N PRO A 56 -2.69 2.48 -6.78
CA PRO A 56 -1.68 2.15 -7.79
C PRO A 56 -0.72 1.02 -7.37
N GLU A 57 -0.39 0.95 -6.07
CA GLU A 57 0.50 -0.09 -5.54
C GLU A 57 -0.16 -1.47 -5.60
N CYS A 58 -1.39 -1.60 -5.10
CA CYS A 58 -2.12 -2.87 -5.12
C CYS A 58 -2.45 -3.31 -6.55
N GLN A 59 -2.80 -2.38 -7.44
CA GLN A 59 -2.96 -2.67 -8.86
C GLN A 59 -1.68 -3.26 -9.46
N SER A 60 -0.53 -2.64 -9.21
CA SER A 60 0.75 -3.10 -9.75
C SER A 60 1.16 -4.45 -9.17
N HIS A 61 0.93 -4.65 -7.86
CA HIS A 61 1.19 -5.92 -7.19
C HIS A 61 0.35 -7.06 -7.79
N ILE A 62 -0.97 -6.88 -7.90
CA ILE A 62 -1.88 -7.87 -8.51
C ILE A 62 -1.48 -8.14 -9.97
N GLY A 63 -1.16 -7.09 -10.72
CA GLY A 63 -0.66 -7.21 -12.09
C GLY A 63 0.56 -8.13 -12.17
N CYS A 64 1.56 -7.92 -11.32
CA CYS A 64 2.75 -8.76 -11.26
C CYS A 64 2.48 -10.21 -10.84
N ILE A 65 1.54 -10.46 -9.91
CA ILE A 65 1.13 -11.84 -9.56
C ILE A 65 0.58 -12.56 -10.79
N LEU A 66 -0.23 -11.88 -11.60
CA LEU A 66 -0.91 -12.49 -12.75
C LEU A 66 0.03 -12.73 -13.95
N VAL A 67 0.92 -11.78 -14.24
CA VAL A 67 1.77 -11.81 -15.44
C VAL A 67 3.19 -12.31 -15.18
N GLY A 68 3.58 -12.41 -13.91
CA GLY A 68 4.94 -12.63 -13.47
C GLY A 68 5.69 -11.32 -13.21
N HIS A 69 6.63 -11.37 -12.28
CA HIS A 69 7.46 -10.23 -11.94
C HIS A 69 8.57 -10.01 -12.97
N ASP A 70 8.71 -8.77 -13.45
CA ASP A 70 9.94 -8.31 -14.11
C ASP A 70 10.94 -7.89 -13.04
N TRP A 71 11.94 -8.73 -12.82
CA TRP A 71 12.93 -8.52 -11.77
C TRP A 71 14.10 -7.66 -12.23
N THR A 72 14.65 -6.86 -11.30
CA THR A 72 16.00 -6.32 -11.45
C THR A 72 17.04 -7.45 -11.45
N PRO A 73 18.27 -7.21 -11.92
CA PRO A 73 19.38 -8.12 -11.65
C PRO A 73 19.57 -8.33 -10.15
N TRP A 74 20.08 -9.51 -9.78
CA TRP A 74 20.48 -9.79 -8.41
C TRP A 74 21.59 -8.84 -7.96
N GLN A 75 21.45 -8.31 -6.75
CA GLN A 75 22.41 -7.42 -6.10
C GLN A 75 22.88 -8.03 -4.79
N SER A 76 24.20 -7.96 -4.55
CA SER A 76 24.82 -8.47 -3.33
C SER A 76 24.43 -7.63 -2.11
N LEU A 77 24.02 -8.29 -1.03
CA LEU A 77 23.72 -7.65 0.26
C LEU A 77 24.96 -7.43 1.14
N GLN A 78 26.16 -7.71 0.63
CA GLN A 78 27.42 -7.57 1.38
C GLN A 78 27.64 -6.16 1.94
N HIS A 79 27.14 -5.12 1.27
CA HIS A 79 27.20 -3.74 1.77
C HIS A 79 26.44 -3.54 3.08
N LEU A 80 25.46 -4.40 3.39
CA LEU A 80 24.71 -4.43 4.63
C LEU A 80 25.26 -5.45 5.64
N SER A 81 26.43 -6.04 5.38
CA SER A 81 27.02 -7.14 6.16
C SER A 81 26.09 -8.37 6.29
N LEU A 82 25.12 -8.52 5.37
CA LEU A 82 24.22 -9.66 5.31
C LEU A 82 24.68 -10.63 4.21
N PRO A 83 24.74 -11.95 4.46
CA PRO A 83 24.97 -12.91 3.41
C PRO A 83 23.76 -12.96 2.46
N GLY A 84 24.02 -13.15 1.18
CA GLY A 84 22.98 -13.34 0.17
C GLY A 84 22.86 -12.21 -0.85
N GLN A 85 21.80 -12.30 -1.64
CA GLN A 85 21.47 -11.38 -2.72
C GLN A 85 19.99 -11.03 -2.65
N MET A 86 19.66 -9.86 -3.20
CA MET A 86 18.28 -9.44 -3.38
C MET A 86 18.02 -8.98 -4.80
N ARG A 87 16.76 -9.04 -5.23
CA ARG A 87 16.25 -8.34 -6.41
C ARG A 87 14.85 -7.82 -6.13
N SER A 88 14.48 -6.72 -6.78
CA SER A 88 13.16 -6.12 -6.63
C SER A 88 12.43 -6.14 -7.96
N CYS A 89 11.10 -6.19 -7.92
CA CYS A 89 10.31 -6.08 -9.12
C CYS A 89 10.37 -4.62 -9.63
N LYS A 90 10.46 -4.42 -10.95
CA LYS A 90 10.48 -3.07 -11.55
C LYS A 90 9.12 -2.38 -11.53
N HIS A 91 8.05 -3.11 -11.22
CA HIS A 91 6.67 -2.63 -11.32
C HIS A 91 5.92 -2.62 -9.99
N CYS A 92 6.32 -3.43 -9.00
CA CYS A 92 5.71 -3.42 -7.67
C CYS A 92 6.78 -3.45 -6.58
N SER A 93 6.36 -3.23 -5.33
CA SER A 93 7.22 -3.21 -4.14
C SER A 93 7.76 -4.60 -3.72
N THR A 94 7.43 -5.67 -4.46
CA THR A 94 7.88 -7.02 -4.13
C THR A 94 9.39 -7.15 -4.26
N THR A 95 10.01 -7.77 -3.25
CA THR A 95 11.45 -8.06 -3.20
C THR A 95 11.66 -9.55 -2.92
N GLU A 96 12.61 -10.13 -3.63
CA GLU A 96 13.02 -11.52 -3.49
C GLU A 96 14.46 -11.59 -2.95
N PHE A 97 14.73 -12.60 -2.13
CA PHE A 97 16.01 -12.81 -1.47
C PHE A 97 16.56 -14.22 -1.74
N ASP A 98 17.88 -14.33 -1.90
CA ASP A 98 18.60 -15.60 -2.04
C ASP A 98 19.82 -15.63 -1.07
N PRO A 99 19.87 -16.53 -0.07
CA PRO A 99 18.84 -17.51 0.24
C PRO A 99 17.53 -16.84 0.69
N PRO A 100 16.39 -17.53 0.56
CA PRO A 100 15.12 -17.01 1.04
C PRO A 100 15.21 -16.62 2.51
N VAL A 101 14.79 -15.39 2.84
CA VAL A 101 14.68 -14.96 4.24
C VAL A 101 13.64 -15.86 4.90
N GLN A 102 14.07 -16.62 5.91
CA GLN A 102 13.12 -17.40 6.70
C GLN A 102 12.32 -16.41 7.56
N PRO A 103 10.98 -16.51 7.59
CA PRO A 103 10.20 -15.74 8.53
C PRO A 103 10.73 -16.06 9.93
N THR A 104 11.20 -15.03 10.64
CA THR A 104 11.58 -15.19 12.04
C THR A 104 10.30 -15.54 12.79
N THR A 105 10.24 -16.77 13.30
CA THR A 105 9.20 -17.21 14.24
C THR A 105 9.40 -16.49 15.58
N ASP A 106 9.36 -15.17 15.60
CA ASP A 106 9.23 -14.40 16.84
C ASP A 106 7.77 -14.02 16.98
N GLU A 107 7.10 -14.78 17.85
CA GLU A 107 5.78 -14.48 18.41
C GLU A 107 5.69 -13.02 18.87
N PRO A 108 4.49 -12.42 18.86
CA PRO A 108 4.29 -11.13 19.50
C PRO A 108 4.61 -11.29 20.99
N HIS A 109 5.68 -10.64 21.45
CA HIS A 109 5.85 -10.38 22.86
C HIS A 109 4.75 -9.43 23.32
N ASP A 110 3.61 -10.02 23.71
CA ASP A 110 2.60 -9.43 24.55
C ASP A 110 3.25 -9.11 25.91
N ARG A 111 3.97 -7.99 25.96
CA ARG A 111 4.52 -7.39 27.19
C ARG A 111 3.91 -6.02 27.41
N PHE A 112 2.59 -5.99 27.53
CA PHE A 112 1.94 -5.02 28.41
C PHE A 112 1.06 -5.77 29.41
N THR A 113 1.76 -6.42 30.35
CA THR A 113 1.22 -6.73 31.67
C THR A 113 0.56 -5.49 32.27
N HIS A 114 -0.69 -5.66 32.69
CA HIS A 114 -1.39 -4.87 33.69
C HIS A 114 -0.46 -4.24 34.73
N VAL A 115 -0.68 -2.96 35.00
CA VAL A 115 -0.34 -2.32 36.27
C VAL A 115 -1.60 -1.55 36.72
N PRO A 116 -2.02 -1.70 38.00
CA PRO A 116 -3.37 -1.42 38.49
C PRO A 116 -3.73 0.07 38.60
#